data_AF-A0A382RI32-F1
#
_entry.id   AF-A0A382RI32-F1
#
_cell.length_a   1.000
_cell.length_b   1.000
_cell.length_c   1.000
_cell.angle_alpha   90.00
_cell.angle_beta   90.00
_cell.angle_gamma   90.00
#
_symmetry.space_group_name_H-M   'P 1'
#
loop_
_entity.id
_entity.type
_entity.pdbx_description
1 polymer ?
#
loop_
_entity_poly.entity_id
_entity_poly.type
_entity_poly.pdbx_seq_one_letter_code
_entity_poly.pdbx_strand_id
1 'polypeptide(L)'
;MNILILGAGQVGSTTAARLAKEENNDVTVVDVNREKLDKLASKSDLRVVKGNPSHPKTLKIAGADSADILIAATSSDEINMVACQIASTLFNTQTKIARIRAAAYTDKPELFSENNIPVDFTISPEDLITDYIVEVIQHPGAFQVLDFAGGKIRMVGVKTKQQGFLVGNPLRYLHDHLGNEKVRIAAIYREGAMIAPEGDTIIREGDEVYFIAAPEDIDHMITEFNQDQEEARNIVIAGGGRIGLKLASRLEDTNNVKLIEKSTARAKILAETLETTIVLKGDSSDDVLLKEENIDNNDVFVATTNSEEA
;
A
#
# COMPACT_ATOMS: atom_id res chain seq x y z
N MET A 1 -8.04 16.80 19.23
CA MET A 1 -7.16 15.65 19.45
C MET A 1 -5.74 16.10 19.21
N ASN A 2 -4.86 15.87 20.17
CA ASN A 2 -3.45 16.21 20.10
C ASN A 2 -2.67 15.06 19.48
N ILE A 3 -2.09 15.29 18.30
CA ILE A 3 -1.39 14.27 17.52
C ILE A 3 0.08 14.64 17.42
N LEU A 4 0.95 13.77 17.94
CA LEU A 4 2.40 13.93 17.89
C LEU A 4 2.99 13.00 16.82
N ILE A 5 3.55 13.56 15.75
CA ILE A 5 4.15 12.81 14.65
C ILE A 5 5.67 12.95 14.70
N LEU A 6 6.37 11.81 14.71
CA LEU A 6 7.83 11.76 14.75
C LEU A 6 8.37 11.38 13.36
N GLY A 7 9.11 12.30 12.74
CA GLY A 7 9.68 12.17 11.41
C GLY A 7 8.90 12.96 10.36
N ALA A 8 9.53 13.96 9.76
CA ALA A 8 9.06 14.73 8.61
C ALA A 8 9.51 14.10 7.28
N GLY A 9 9.53 12.77 7.21
CA GLY A 9 9.70 12.03 5.95
C GLY A 9 8.45 12.12 5.07
N GLN A 10 8.41 11.35 3.97
CA GLN A 10 7.23 11.33 3.08
C GLN A 10 5.97 10.88 3.80
N VAL A 11 6.05 9.77 4.56
CA VAL A 11 4.93 9.24 5.35
C VAL A 11 4.49 10.25 6.40
N GLY A 12 5.39 10.67 7.30
CA GLY A 12 5.02 11.58 8.39
C GLY A 12 4.53 12.94 7.91
N SER A 13 5.11 13.51 6.85
CA SER A 13 4.66 14.79 6.28
C SER A 13 3.27 14.69 5.64
N THR A 14 3.01 13.63 4.87
CA THR A 14 1.70 13.41 4.23
C THR A 14 0.63 13.13 5.27
N THR A 15 0.92 12.28 6.27
CA THR A 15 0.01 12.02 7.39
C THR A 15 -0.28 13.30 8.17
N ALA A 16 0.75 14.08 8.51
CA ALA A 16 0.59 15.35 9.20
C ALA A 16 -0.28 16.34 8.42
N ALA A 17 -0.01 16.52 7.13
CA ALA A 17 -0.76 17.44 6.28
C ALA A 17 -2.21 17.02 6.06
N ARG A 18 -2.52 15.71 6.06
CA ARG A 18 -3.90 15.23 5.99
C ARG A 18 -4.63 15.43 7.32
N LEU A 19 -4.02 15.05 8.43
CA LEU A 19 -4.63 15.16 9.75
C LEU A 19 -4.85 16.61 10.20
N ALA A 20 -3.93 17.52 9.83
CA ALA A 20 -4.04 18.94 10.15
C ALA A 20 -5.17 19.67 9.39
N LYS A 21 -5.79 19.04 8.38
CA LYS A 21 -6.95 19.62 7.68
C LYS A 21 -8.26 19.45 8.46
N GLU A 22 -8.29 18.52 9.40
CA GLU A 22 -9.47 18.27 10.23
C GLU A 22 -9.51 19.29 11.37
N GLU A 23 -10.63 20.02 11.52
CA GLU A 23 -10.76 21.14 12.46
C GLU A 23 -10.50 20.75 13.94
N ASN A 24 -10.68 19.48 14.28
CA ASN A 24 -10.53 18.98 15.64
C ASN A 24 -9.15 18.36 15.92
N ASN A 25 -8.15 18.58 15.06
CA ASN A 25 -6.81 17.98 15.20
C ASN A 25 -5.72 19.05 15.40
N ASP A 26 -5.01 18.95 16.52
CA ASP A 26 -3.81 19.72 16.80
C ASP A 26 -2.57 18.86 16.51
N VAL A 27 -1.90 19.13 15.39
CA VAL A 27 -0.79 18.31 14.91
C VAL A 27 0.56 18.95 15.26
N THR A 28 1.44 18.18 15.90
CA THR A 28 2.84 18.55 16.13
C THR A 28 3.78 17.56 15.45
N VAL A 29 4.76 18.05 14.68
CA VAL A 29 5.74 17.21 13.96
C VAL A 29 7.15 17.44 14.50
N VAL A 30 7.86 16.35 14.78
CA VAL A 30 9.25 16.37 15.26
C VAL A 30 10.20 15.81 14.21
N ASP A 31 11.27 16.51 13.87
CA ASP A 31 12.35 15.96 13.03
C ASP A 31 13.70 16.60 13.38
N VAL A 32 14.80 15.95 13.00
CA VAL A 32 16.16 16.50 13.14
C VAL A 32 16.49 17.51 12.03
N ASN A 33 15.89 17.34 10.86
CA ASN A 33 16.11 18.15 9.67
C ASN A 33 15.20 19.39 9.68
N ARG A 34 15.83 20.56 9.78
CA ARG A 34 15.13 21.84 9.85
C ARG A 34 14.42 22.21 8.54
N GLU A 35 15.06 21.95 7.40
CA GLU A 35 14.52 22.29 6.08
C GLU A 35 13.21 21.55 5.79
N LYS A 36 13.14 20.26 6.15
CA LYS A 36 11.91 19.47 6.03
C LYS A 36 10.77 20.03 6.89
N LEU A 37 11.07 20.45 8.11
CA LEU A 37 10.09 21.04 9.03
C LEU A 37 9.59 22.39 8.51
N ASP A 38 10.48 23.25 8.04
CA ASP A 38 10.09 24.56 7.51
C ASP A 38 9.23 24.41 6.23
N LYS A 39 9.59 23.47 5.35
CA LYS A 39 8.78 23.13 4.17
C LYS A 39 7.39 22.60 4.53
N LEU A 40 7.26 21.85 5.62
CA LEU A 40 5.97 21.33 6.07
C LEU A 40 5.11 22.43 6.73
N ALA A 41 5.70 23.22 7.63
CA ALA A 41 5.02 24.32 8.33
C ALA A 41 4.55 25.43 7.38
N SER A 42 5.25 25.66 6.26
CA SER A 42 4.82 26.63 5.25
C SER A 42 3.58 26.21 4.44
N LYS A 43 3.21 24.93 4.47
CA LYS A 43 2.11 24.37 3.65
C LYS A 43 0.89 23.93 4.45
N SER A 44 1.04 23.75 5.76
CA SER A 44 0.05 23.15 6.63
C SER A 44 0.01 23.90 7.96
N ASP A 45 -1.18 24.09 8.52
CA ASP A 45 -1.35 24.67 9.86
C ASP A 45 -1.03 23.61 10.93
N LEU A 46 0.25 23.53 11.29
CA LEU A 46 0.74 22.58 12.28
C LEU A 46 1.96 23.12 13.01
N ARG A 47 2.23 22.56 14.19
CA ARG A 47 3.41 22.90 14.98
C ARG A 47 4.60 22.03 14.57
N VAL A 48 5.79 22.61 14.48
CA VAL A 48 7.03 21.86 14.23
C VAL A 48 8.04 22.01 15.36
N VAL A 49 8.74 20.93 15.69
CA VAL A 49 9.78 20.89 16.72
C VAL A 49 11.04 20.24 16.15
N LYS A 50 12.17 20.97 16.20
CA LYS A 50 13.46 20.41 15.81
C LYS A 50 14.06 19.64 16.98
N GLY A 51 14.42 18.38 16.77
CA GLY A 51 15.14 17.59 17.76
C GLY A 51 15.16 16.10 17.42
N ASN A 52 15.90 15.32 18.21
CA ASN A 52 15.88 13.87 18.08
C ASN A 52 14.52 13.34 18.62
N PRO A 53 13.72 12.62 17.80
CA PRO A 53 12.41 12.15 18.22
C PRO A 53 12.41 11.10 19.33
N SER A 54 13.53 10.44 19.61
CA SER A 54 13.66 9.51 20.74
C SER A 54 14.24 10.15 22.02
N HIS A 55 14.37 11.48 22.07
CA HIS A 55 14.90 12.13 23.28
C HIS A 55 13.75 12.65 24.18
N PRO A 56 13.77 12.36 25.50
CA PRO A 56 12.74 12.81 26.44
C PRO A 56 12.48 14.32 26.40
N LYS A 57 13.55 15.12 26.34
CA LYS A 57 13.44 16.59 26.27
C LYS A 57 12.71 17.05 25.01
N THR A 58 12.98 16.44 23.86
CA THR A 58 12.32 16.78 22.59
C THR A 58 10.85 16.45 22.65
N LEU A 59 10.50 15.23 23.10
CA LEU A 59 9.12 14.77 23.23
C LEU A 59 8.32 15.66 24.18
N LYS A 60 8.91 16.05 25.31
CA LYS A 60 8.29 17.01 26.24
C LYS A 60 8.02 18.37 25.59
N ILE A 61 9.00 18.94 24.87
CA ILE A 61 8.82 20.21 24.15
C ILE A 61 7.71 20.09 23.10
N ALA A 62 7.61 18.92 22.45
CA ALA A 62 6.61 18.62 21.43
C ALA A 62 5.21 18.33 22.00
N GLY A 63 5.03 18.33 23.32
CA GLY A 63 3.72 18.14 23.94
C GLY A 63 3.31 16.68 24.13
N ALA A 64 4.27 15.75 24.27
CA ALA A 64 3.95 14.34 24.53
C ALA A 64 3.12 14.11 25.80
N ASP A 65 3.23 14.99 26.80
CA ASP A 65 2.45 14.97 28.06
C ASP A 65 0.92 15.02 27.84
N SER A 66 0.48 15.67 26.76
CA SER A 66 -0.93 15.88 26.44
C SER A 66 -1.32 15.27 25.09
N ALA A 67 -0.46 14.46 24.49
CA ALA A 67 -0.72 13.82 23.22
C ALA A 67 -1.69 12.65 23.41
N ASP A 68 -2.77 12.65 22.62
CA ASP A 68 -3.72 11.53 22.56
C ASP A 68 -3.10 10.39 21.74
N ILE A 69 -2.42 10.75 20.63
CA ILE A 69 -1.80 9.81 19.70
C ILE A 69 -0.35 10.23 19.42
N LEU A 70 0.56 9.25 19.45
CA LEU A 70 1.91 9.37 18.92
C LEU A 70 2.08 8.47 17.70
N ILE A 71 2.55 9.04 16.58
CA ILE A 71 2.85 8.33 15.33
C ILE A 71 4.35 8.41 15.06
N ALA A 72 5.06 7.31 15.28
CA ALA A 72 6.49 7.21 15.06
C ALA A 72 6.81 6.74 13.63
N ALA A 73 7.10 7.67 12.73
CA ALA A 73 7.33 7.44 11.30
C ALA A 73 8.73 7.90 10.83
N THR A 74 9.72 7.82 11.72
CA THR A 74 11.12 8.14 11.38
C THR A 74 11.72 7.06 10.47
N SER A 75 12.92 7.30 9.92
CA SER A 75 13.61 6.36 9.03
C SER A 75 14.16 5.10 9.72
N SER A 76 14.24 5.06 11.06
CA SER A 76 14.76 3.94 11.84
C SER A 76 13.67 3.33 12.69
N ASP A 77 13.53 2.00 12.59
CA ASP A 77 12.60 1.22 13.40
C ASP A 77 12.96 1.32 14.88
N GLU A 78 14.26 1.32 15.20
CA GLU A 78 14.77 1.44 16.57
C GLU A 78 14.42 2.78 17.19
N ILE A 79 14.56 3.89 16.45
CA ILE A 79 14.12 5.21 16.93
C ILE A 79 12.62 5.22 17.17
N ASN A 80 11.84 4.60 16.29
CA ASN A 80 10.38 4.54 16.44
C ASN A 80 9.98 3.75 17.70
N MET A 81 10.57 2.58 17.91
CA MET A 81 10.34 1.75 19.10
C MET A 81 10.75 2.47 20.39
N VAL A 82 11.95 3.07 20.42
CA VAL A 82 12.45 3.79 21.60
C VAL A 82 11.62 5.04 21.89
N ALA A 83 11.17 5.76 20.87
CA ALA A 83 10.31 6.92 21.08
C ALA A 83 8.96 6.53 21.69
N CYS A 84 8.34 5.44 21.21
CA CYS A 84 7.13 4.89 21.83
C CYS A 84 7.38 4.43 23.27
N GLN A 85 8.49 3.75 23.55
CA GLN A 85 8.88 3.37 24.90
C GLN A 85 8.96 4.57 25.84
N ILE A 86 9.68 5.62 25.44
CA ILE A 86 9.87 6.82 26.26
C ILE A 86 8.54 7.54 26.48
N ALA A 87 7.70 7.63 25.44
CA ALA A 87 6.39 8.25 25.54
C ALA A 87 5.47 7.50 26.50
N SER A 88 5.49 6.16 26.45
CA SER A 88 4.76 5.32 27.39
C SER A 88 5.26 5.52 28.82
N THR A 89 6.58 5.42 29.05
CA THR A 89 7.16 5.45 30.39
C THR A 89 7.09 6.81 31.07
N LEU A 90 7.30 7.91 30.33
CA LEU A 90 7.43 9.25 30.93
C LEU A 90 6.17 10.10 30.81
N PHE A 91 5.35 9.86 29.79
CA PHE A 91 4.23 10.75 29.42
C PHE A 91 2.88 10.02 29.41
N ASN A 92 2.88 8.70 29.61
CA ASN A 92 1.67 7.87 29.63
C ASN A 92 0.78 8.08 28.37
N THR A 93 1.41 8.26 27.21
CA THR A 93 0.71 8.49 25.94
C THR A 93 -0.16 7.29 25.60
N GLN A 94 -1.45 7.54 25.37
CA GLN A 94 -2.47 6.49 25.27
C GLN A 94 -2.27 5.61 24.04
N THR A 95 -2.21 6.20 22.84
CA THR A 95 -2.07 5.45 21.58
C THR A 95 -0.74 5.75 20.91
N LYS A 96 0.02 4.70 20.60
CA LYS A 96 1.37 4.74 20.03
C LYS A 96 1.41 3.85 18.79
N ILE A 97 1.52 4.49 17.64
CA ILE A 97 1.61 3.83 16.33
C ILE A 97 3.04 3.96 15.85
N ALA A 98 3.69 2.85 15.48
CA ALA A 98 5.06 2.90 14.97
C ALA A 98 5.17 2.28 13.58
N ARG A 99 5.92 2.97 12.72
CA ARG A 99 6.38 2.37 11.46
C ARG A 99 7.52 1.41 11.76
N ILE A 100 7.33 0.13 11.49
CA ILE A 100 8.32 -0.93 11.65
C ILE A 100 8.43 -1.67 10.32
N ARG A 101 9.65 -1.75 9.77
CA ARG A 101 9.89 -2.18 8.39
C ARG A 101 10.65 -3.50 8.32
N ALA A 102 11.46 -3.80 9.33
CA ALA A 102 12.25 -5.02 9.38
C ALA A 102 11.38 -6.21 9.81
N ALA A 103 11.33 -7.24 8.95
CA ALA A 103 10.63 -8.49 9.21
C ALA A 103 11.06 -9.13 10.54
N ALA A 104 12.36 -9.05 10.85
CA ALA A 104 12.93 -9.54 12.12
C ALA A 104 12.24 -9.00 13.38
N TYR A 105 11.61 -7.81 13.32
CA TYR A 105 10.78 -7.30 14.41
C TYR A 105 9.31 -7.71 14.25
N THR A 106 8.72 -7.58 13.06
CA THR A 106 7.29 -7.86 12.83
C THR A 106 6.93 -9.34 12.94
N ASP A 107 7.88 -10.25 12.69
CA ASP A 107 7.71 -11.71 12.82
C ASP A 107 7.69 -12.19 14.28
N LYS A 108 7.87 -11.25 15.22
CA LYS A 108 7.87 -11.47 16.68
C LYS A 108 6.84 -10.56 17.33
N PRO A 109 5.53 -10.77 17.10
CA PRO A 109 4.47 -9.93 17.67
C PRO A 109 4.54 -9.83 19.20
N GLU A 110 5.05 -10.85 19.89
CA GLU A 110 5.29 -10.87 21.34
C GLU A 110 6.25 -9.77 21.84
N LEU A 111 7.06 -9.20 20.94
CA LEU A 111 7.92 -8.06 21.24
C LEU A 111 7.09 -6.79 21.56
N PHE A 112 5.93 -6.64 20.92
CA PHE A 112 5.08 -5.47 21.02
C PHE A 112 4.00 -5.70 22.07
N SER A 113 4.26 -5.22 23.28
CA SER A 113 3.31 -5.24 24.38
C SER A 113 3.63 -4.14 25.38
N GLU A 114 2.66 -3.78 26.21
CA GLU A 114 2.81 -2.75 27.23
C GLU A 114 4.00 -3.02 28.19
N ASN A 115 4.30 -4.31 28.47
CA ASN A 115 5.38 -4.73 29.35
C ASN A 115 6.75 -4.87 28.65
N ASN A 116 6.79 -4.88 27.31
CA ASN A 116 8.00 -4.99 26.50
C ASN A 116 8.22 -3.69 25.74
N ILE A 117 8.01 -3.68 24.41
CA ILE A 117 8.03 -2.48 23.58
C ILE A 117 6.59 -2.00 23.42
N PRO A 118 6.18 -0.88 24.05
CA PRO A 118 4.80 -0.42 24.09
C PRO A 118 4.46 0.32 22.79
N VAL A 119 4.29 -0.45 21.73
CA VAL A 119 3.75 -0.01 20.44
C VAL A 119 2.40 -0.69 20.30
N ASP A 120 1.33 0.12 20.26
CA ASP A 120 -0.04 -0.40 20.23
C ASP A 120 -0.40 -0.89 18.82
N PHE A 121 0.12 -0.22 17.79
CA PHE A 121 -0.07 -0.59 16.40
C PHE A 121 1.22 -0.46 15.60
N THR A 122 1.60 -1.52 14.89
CA THR A 122 2.70 -1.51 13.93
C THR A 122 2.17 -1.28 12.52
N ILE A 123 2.87 -0.49 11.73
CA ILE A 123 2.56 -0.28 10.31
C ILE A 123 3.83 -0.52 9.50
N SER A 124 3.73 -1.38 8.49
CA SER A 124 4.76 -1.56 7.47
C SER A 124 4.18 -1.16 6.12
N PRO A 125 4.38 0.10 5.67
CA PRO A 125 3.87 0.55 4.37
C PRO A 125 4.37 -0.34 3.22
N GLU A 126 5.61 -0.81 3.31
CA GLU A 126 6.19 -1.68 2.31
C GLU A 126 5.48 -3.05 2.22
N ASP A 127 5.02 -3.62 3.34
CA ASP A 127 4.21 -4.85 3.33
C ASP A 127 2.82 -4.59 2.77
N LEU A 128 2.14 -3.53 3.24
CA LEU A 128 0.80 -3.18 2.75
C LEU A 128 0.76 -2.97 1.22
N ILE A 129 1.80 -2.33 0.66
CA ILE A 129 1.91 -2.15 -0.79
C ILE A 129 2.19 -3.47 -1.49
N THR A 130 3.06 -4.31 -0.91
CA THR A 130 3.39 -5.62 -1.49
C THR A 130 2.14 -6.50 -1.54
N ASP A 131 1.41 -6.60 -0.44
CA ASP A 131 0.17 -7.39 -0.34
C ASP A 131 -0.89 -6.88 -1.34
N TYR A 132 -1.05 -5.56 -1.47
CA TYR A 132 -1.95 -4.97 -2.46
C TYR A 132 -1.58 -5.33 -3.90
N ILE A 133 -0.30 -5.25 -4.26
CA ILE A 133 0.16 -5.60 -5.61
C ILE A 133 -0.04 -7.09 -5.87
N VAL A 134 0.27 -7.95 -4.89
CA VAL A 134 0.06 -9.41 -5.01
C VAL A 134 -1.42 -9.73 -5.23
N GLU A 135 -2.34 -9.12 -4.47
CA GLU A 135 -3.78 -9.31 -4.64
C GLU A 135 -4.27 -8.91 -6.03
N VAL A 136 -3.77 -7.78 -6.58
CA VAL A 136 -4.12 -7.36 -7.95
C VAL A 136 -3.57 -8.34 -9.00
N ILE A 137 -2.36 -8.88 -8.80
CA ILE A 137 -1.76 -9.87 -9.71
C ILE A 137 -2.49 -11.22 -9.66
N GLN A 138 -2.95 -11.62 -8.48
CA GLN A 138 -3.67 -12.88 -8.25
C GLN A 138 -5.09 -12.87 -8.82
N HIS A 139 -5.65 -11.69 -9.11
CA HIS A 139 -6.98 -11.51 -9.67
C HIS A 139 -6.90 -10.83 -11.05
N PRO A 140 -6.47 -11.55 -12.12
CA PRO A 140 -6.32 -10.98 -13.46
C PRO A 140 -7.58 -10.28 -13.94
N GLY A 141 -7.43 -9.04 -14.40
CA GLY A 141 -8.54 -8.20 -14.86
C GLY A 141 -9.07 -7.22 -13.80
N ALA A 142 -8.76 -7.45 -12.53
CA ALA A 142 -8.93 -6.42 -11.50
C ALA A 142 -7.84 -5.36 -11.63
N PHE A 143 -8.20 -4.09 -11.44
CA PHE A 143 -7.23 -3.01 -11.25
C PHE A 143 -7.15 -2.55 -9.79
N GLN A 144 -8.07 -3.02 -8.95
CA GLN A 144 -8.12 -2.72 -7.52
C GLN A 144 -8.82 -3.83 -6.76
N VAL A 145 -8.23 -4.25 -5.63
CA VAL A 145 -8.83 -5.20 -4.68
C VAL A 145 -8.66 -4.63 -3.27
N LEU A 146 -9.75 -4.54 -2.52
CA LEU A 146 -9.76 -3.99 -1.16
C LEU A 146 -10.45 -4.97 -0.21
N ASP A 147 -9.74 -5.35 0.85
CA ASP A 147 -10.27 -6.23 1.91
C ASP A 147 -11.07 -5.47 2.96
N PHE A 148 -12.22 -6.05 3.32
CA PHE A 148 -13.09 -5.55 4.37
C PHE A 148 -13.49 -6.66 5.34
N ALA A 149 -13.92 -6.26 6.53
CA ALA A 149 -14.43 -7.16 7.57
C ALA A 149 -13.50 -8.34 7.92
N GLY A 150 -12.18 -8.12 7.89
CA GLY A 150 -11.17 -9.14 8.17
C GLY A 150 -11.11 -10.24 7.11
N GLY A 151 -11.26 -9.88 5.82
CA GLY A 151 -11.17 -10.80 4.68
C GLY A 151 -12.46 -11.55 4.36
N LYS A 152 -13.60 -11.19 4.99
CA LYS A 152 -14.89 -11.85 4.73
C LYS A 152 -15.61 -11.32 3.49
N ILE A 153 -15.30 -10.09 3.12
CA ILE A 153 -15.85 -9.43 1.93
C ILE A 153 -14.76 -8.59 1.30
N ARG A 154 -14.78 -8.53 -0.03
CA ARG A 154 -13.82 -7.74 -0.81
C ARG A 154 -14.57 -6.83 -1.75
N MET A 155 -13.99 -5.65 -2.00
CA MET A 155 -14.42 -4.75 -3.05
C MET A 155 -13.40 -4.81 -4.18
N VAL A 156 -13.88 -5.04 -5.40
CA VAL A 156 -13.04 -5.24 -6.58
C VAL A 156 -13.44 -4.24 -7.65
N GLY A 157 -12.45 -3.56 -8.22
CA GLY A 157 -12.60 -2.69 -9.38
C GLY A 157 -12.17 -3.43 -10.64
N VAL A 158 -13.06 -3.53 -11.62
CA VAL A 158 -12.83 -4.17 -12.92
C VAL A 158 -13.18 -3.22 -14.05
N LYS A 159 -12.40 -3.27 -15.13
CA LYS A 159 -12.72 -2.55 -16.37
C LYS A 159 -13.45 -3.48 -17.34
N THR A 160 -14.63 -3.08 -17.78
CA THR A 160 -15.48 -3.92 -18.63
C THR A 160 -14.96 -3.98 -20.07
N LYS A 161 -15.08 -5.15 -20.71
CA LYS A 161 -14.75 -5.37 -22.13
C LYS A 161 -15.96 -5.90 -22.90
N GLN A 162 -15.96 -5.77 -24.23
CA GLN A 162 -17.11 -6.19 -25.07
C GLN A 162 -17.54 -7.65 -24.84
N GLN A 163 -16.61 -8.55 -24.51
CA GLN A 163 -16.94 -9.96 -24.28
C GLN A 163 -17.56 -10.24 -22.90
N GLY A 164 -17.64 -9.28 -21.98
CA GLY A 164 -18.26 -9.50 -20.67
C GLY A 164 -19.76 -9.79 -20.77
N PHE A 165 -20.24 -10.85 -20.12
CA PHE A 165 -21.66 -11.24 -20.14
C PHE A 165 -22.60 -10.16 -19.59
N LEU A 166 -22.10 -9.35 -18.64
CA LEU A 166 -22.88 -8.28 -18.03
C LEU A 166 -22.85 -6.97 -18.85
N VAL A 167 -21.99 -6.89 -19.86
CA VAL A 167 -21.88 -5.70 -20.71
C VAL A 167 -23.07 -5.61 -21.66
N GLY A 168 -23.69 -4.43 -21.71
CA GLY A 168 -24.92 -4.19 -22.47
C GLY A 168 -26.21 -4.52 -21.71
N ASN A 169 -26.11 -5.10 -20.51
CA ASN A 169 -27.26 -5.47 -19.68
C ASN A 169 -27.53 -4.47 -18.54
N PRO A 170 -28.79 -4.29 -18.14
CA PRO A 170 -29.15 -3.49 -16.96
C PRO A 170 -28.76 -4.22 -15.66
N LEU A 171 -28.39 -3.51 -14.60
CA LEU A 171 -27.97 -4.11 -13.32
C LEU A 171 -29.01 -5.06 -12.71
N ARG A 172 -30.31 -4.87 -12.96
CA ARG A 172 -31.35 -5.80 -12.50
C ARG A 172 -31.13 -7.23 -13.02
N TYR A 173 -30.51 -7.38 -14.19
CA TYR A 173 -30.22 -8.67 -14.83
C TYR A 173 -29.18 -9.48 -14.04
N LEU A 174 -28.32 -8.84 -13.25
CA LEU A 174 -27.32 -9.52 -12.39
C LEU A 174 -27.96 -10.59 -11.51
N HIS A 175 -29.10 -10.28 -10.88
CA HIS A 175 -29.74 -11.22 -9.95
C HIS A 175 -30.34 -12.42 -10.68
N ASP A 176 -30.81 -12.23 -11.91
CA ASP A 176 -31.34 -13.31 -12.75
C ASP A 176 -30.21 -14.19 -13.31
N HIS A 177 -29.07 -13.59 -13.65
CA HIS A 177 -27.93 -14.24 -14.28
C HIS A 177 -27.03 -15.00 -13.28
N LEU A 178 -26.74 -14.39 -12.12
CA LEU A 178 -25.83 -14.94 -11.11
C LEU A 178 -26.53 -15.83 -10.07
N GLY A 179 -27.86 -15.89 -10.09
CA GLY A 179 -28.65 -16.76 -9.21
C GLY A 179 -28.44 -16.49 -7.72
N ASN A 180 -27.70 -17.37 -7.05
CA ASN A 180 -27.49 -17.34 -5.59
C ASN A 180 -26.22 -16.60 -5.15
N GLU A 181 -25.36 -16.16 -6.07
CA GLU A 181 -24.14 -15.43 -5.72
C GLU A 181 -24.48 -14.09 -5.06
N LYS A 182 -23.78 -13.78 -3.97
CA LYS A 182 -24.06 -12.59 -3.17
C LYS A 182 -23.17 -11.44 -3.61
N VAL A 183 -23.51 -10.87 -4.75
CA VAL A 183 -22.73 -9.80 -5.37
C VAL A 183 -23.53 -8.51 -5.39
N ARG A 184 -22.85 -7.39 -5.11
CA ARG A 184 -23.46 -6.05 -5.16
C ARG A 184 -22.56 -5.09 -5.90
N ILE A 185 -23.11 -4.39 -6.90
CA ILE A 185 -22.43 -3.25 -7.52
C ILE A 185 -22.48 -2.06 -6.58
N ALA A 186 -21.31 -1.57 -6.20
CA ALA A 186 -21.12 -0.46 -5.28
C ALA A 186 -21.03 0.89 -6.01
N ALA A 187 -20.34 0.92 -7.16
CA ALA A 187 -20.20 2.12 -7.98
C ALA A 187 -19.89 1.74 -9.44
N ILE A 188 -20.22 2.64 -10.35
CA ILE A 188 -19.79 2.59 -11.74
C ILE A 188 -19.16 3.94 -12.08
N TYR A 189 -17.99 3.93 -12.68
CA TYR A 189 -17.40 5.13 -13.28
C TYR A 189 -17.35 4.99 -14.79
N ARG A 190 -17.79 6.03 -15.49
CA ARG A 190 -17.75 6.13 -16.94
C ARG A 190 -17.10 7.44 -17.32
N GLU A 191 -15.99 7.37 -18.04
CA GLU A 191 -15.23 8.56 -18.46
C GLU A 191 -14.87 9.48 -17.27
N GLY A 192 -14.57 8.87 -16.11
CA GLY A 192 -14.21 9.56 -14.86
C GLY A 192 -15.39 10.12 -14.05
N ALA A 193 -16.63 10.00 -14.54
CA ALA A 193 -17.82 10.42 -13.80
C ALA A 193 -18.47 9.24 -13.06
N MET A 194 -18.82 9.44 -11.79
CA MET A 194 -19.57 8.45 -11.01
C MET A 194 -21.02 8.35 -11.50
N ILE A 195 -21.48 7.12 -11.69
CA ILE A 195 -22.85 6.75 -12.01
C ILE A 195 -23.41 5.95 -10.84
N ALA A 196 -24.58 6.34 -10.35
CA ALA A 196 -25.27 5.60 -9.30
C ALA A 196 -25.71 4.22 -9.83
N PRO A 197 -25.41 3.11 -9.12
CA PRO A 197 -25.76 1.76 -9.58
C PRO A 197 -27.23 1.45 -9.28
N GLU A 198 -28.12 1.90 -10.17
CA GLU A 198 -29.57 1.62 -10.12
C GLU A 198 -29.92 0.41 -10.98
N GLY A 199 -31.08 -0.22 -10.74
CA GLY A 199 -31.46 -1.47 -11.41
C GLY A 199 -31.62 -1.36 -12.93
N ASP A 200 -31.89 -0.18 -13.47
CA ASP A 200 -31.97 0.12 -14.89
C ASP A 200 -30.65 0.65 -15.49
N THR A 201 -29.63 0.87 -14.65
CA THR A 201 -28.32 1.30 -15.12
C THR A 201 -27.71 0.22 -16.01
N ILE A 202 -27.38 0.59 -17.25
CA ILE A 202 -26.78 -0.32 -18.23
C ILE A 202 -25.27 -0.21 -18.15
N ILE A 203 -24.61 -1.34 -17.93
CA ILE A 203 -23.16 -1.47 -17.99
C ILE A 203 -22.71 -1.37 -19.45
N ARG A 204 -21.72 -0.54 -19.72
CA ARG A 204 -21.13 -0.36 -21.05
C ARG A 204 -19.69 -0.82 -21.06
N GLU A 205 -19.17 -1.09 -22.24
CA GLU A 205 -17.74 -1.32 -22.45
C GLU A 205 -16.94 -0.10 -21.97
N GLY A 206 -15.81 -0.36 -21.30
CA GLY A 206 -14.91 0.68 -20.80
C GLY A 206 -15.34 1.30 -19.47
N ASP A 207 -16.49 0.90 -18.91
CA ASP A 207 -16.88 1.26 -17.55
C ASP A 207 -15.89 0.65 -16.54
N GLU A 208 -15.63 1.41 -15.48
CA GLU A 208 -14.97 0.93 -14.28
C GLU A 208 -16.05 0.56 -13.27
N VAL A 209 -16.27 -0.74 -13.09
CA VAL A 209 -17.30 -1.28 -12.21
C VAL A 209 -16.65 -1.71 -10.91
N TYR A 210 -17.20 -1.21 -9.80
CA TYR A 210 -16.84 -1.63 -8.45
C TYR A 210 -17.92 -2.55 -7.91
N PHE A 211 -17.56 -3.79 -7.60
CA PHE A 211 -18.47 -4.76 -6.99
C PHE A 211 -17.94 -5.25 -5.64
N ILE A 212 -18.86 -5.71 -4.80
CA ILE A 212 -18.58 -6.33 -3.50
C ILE A 212 -19.01 -7.79 -3.60
N ALA A 213 -18.11 -8.70 -3.21
CA ALA A 213 -18.33 -10.14 -3.23
C ALA A 213 -17.59 -10.82 -2.07
N ALA A 214 -17.92 -12.10 -1.83
CA ALA A 214 -17.11 -12.98 -0.99
C ALA A 214 -15.80 -13.33 -1.73
N PRO A 215 -14.69 -13.59 -1.03
CA PRO A 215 -13.40 -13.91 -1.66
C PRO A 215 -13.46 -15.04 -2.70
N GLU A 216 -14.25 -16.07 -2.43
CA GLU A 216 -14.45 -17.22 -3.30
C GLU A 216 -15.16 -16.92 -4.64
N ASP A 217 -15.90 -15.81 -4.72
CA ASP A 217 -16.71 -15.45 -5.90
C ASP A 217 -16.00 -14.43 -6.81
N ILE A 218 -14.80 -13.94 -6.44
CA ILE A 218 -14.13 -12.82 -7.12
C ILE A 218 -13.77 -13.13 -8.57
N ASP A 219 -13.04 -14.22 -8.80
CA ASP A 219 -12.52 -14.53 -10.14
C ASP A 219 -13.64 -14.84 -11.12
N HIS A 220 -14.69 -15.51 -10.64
CA HIS A 220 -15.93 -15.71 -11.38
C HIS A 220 -16.54 -14.36 -11.78
N MET A 221 -16.70 -13.46 -10.82
CA MET A 221 -17.27 -12.14 -11.08
C MET A 221 -16.43 -11.28 -12.01
N ILE A 222 -15.09 -11.36 -11.95
CA ILE A 222 -14.24 -10.63 -12.91
C ILE A 222 -14.51 -11.13 -14.33
N THR A 223 -14.63 -12.46 -14.51
CA THR A 223 -14.91 -13.09 -15.81
C THR A 223 -16.25 -12.62 -16.41
N GLU A 224 -17.25 -12.38 -15.56
CA GLU A 224 -18.57 -11.87 -15.97
C GLU A 224 -18.52 -10.45 -16.60
N PHE A 225 -17.50 -9.66 -16.25
CA PHE A 225 -17.26 -8.33 -16.84
C PHE A 225 -16.19 -8.32 -17.93
N ASN A 226 -15.30 -9.32 -17.93
CA ASN A 226 -14.14 -9.40 -18.82
C ASN A 226 -13.64 -10.85 -18.92
N GLN A 227 -13.97 -11.54 -20.02
CA GLN A 227 -13.71 -12.97 -20.19
C GLN A 227 -12.24 -13.32 -20.55
N ASP A 228 -11.48 -12.38 -21.10
CA ASP A 228 -10.14 -12.66 -21.64
C ASP A 228 -9.05 -12.51 -20.56
N GLN A 229 -9.23 -13.17 -19.42
CA GLN A 229 -8.31 -13.08 -18.28
C GLN A 229 -7.61 -14.43 -18.06
N GLU A 230 -6.33 -14.49 -18.41
CA GLU A 230 -5.45 -15.60 -18.05
C GLU A 230 -4.68 -15.25 -16.76
N GLU A 231 -4.33 -16.28 -15.99
CA GLU A 231 -3.44 -16.13 -14.85
C GLU A 231 -2.12 -15.47 -15.28
N ALA A 232 -1.71 -14.43 -14.55
CA ALA A 232 -0.43 -13.78 -14.79
C ALA A 232 0.71 -14.73 -14.41
N ARG A 233 1.41 -15.31 -15.39
CA ARG A 233 2.50 -16.27 -15.16
C ARG A 233 3.86 -15.62 -15.19
N ASN A 234 4.07 -14.70 -16.12
CA ASN A 234 5.36 -14.05 -16.36
C ASN A 234 5.32 -12.61 -15.83
N ILE A 235 6.09 -12.35 -14.78
CA ILE A 235 6.05 -11.09 -14.05
C ILE A 235 7.42 -10.44 -14.10
N VAL A 236 7.46 -9.19 -14.54
CA VAL A 236 8.67 -8.35 -14.50
C VAL A 236 8.54 -7.31 -13.41
N ILE A 237 9.52 -7.24 -12.52
CA ILE A 237 9.60 -6.24 -11.45
C ILE A 237 10.77 -5.31 -11.75
N ALA A 238 10.49 -4.04 -11.98
CA ALA A 238 11.50 -2.99 -12.11
C ALA A 238 11.78 -2.35 -10.73
N GLY A 239 13.03 -2.41 -10.30
CA GLY A 239 13.50 -1.86 -9.03
C GLY A 239 13.58 -2.92 -7.93
N GLY A 240 14.79 -3.20 -7.46
CA GLY A 240 15.09 -4.16 -6.41
C GLY A 240 15.09 -3.56 -5.01
N GLY A 241 14.21 -2.58 -4.76
CA GLY A 241 14.07 -1.92 -3.47
C GLY A 241 13.52 -2.84 -2.37
N ARG A 242 12.92 -2.26 -1.32
CA ARG A 242 12.25 -3.07 -0.28
C ARG A 242 10.99 -3.74 -0.83
N ILE A 243 10.19 -3.00 -1.59
CA ILE A 243 8.95 -3.48 -2.21
C ILE A 243 9.29 -4.53 -3.26
N GLY A 244 10.14 -4.21 -4.26
CA GLY A 244 10.49 -5.16 -5.32
C GLY A 244 11.09 -6.48 -4.82
N LEU A 245 11.95 -6.45 -3.78
CA LEU A 245 12.45 -7.68 -3.15
C LEU A 245 11.32 -8.50 -2.51
N LYS A 246 10.46 -7.87 -1.69
CA LYS A 246 9.35 -8.56 -1.03
C LYS A 246 8.36 -9.12 -2.04
N LEU A 247 8.04 -8.33 -3.07
CA LEU A 247 7.14 -8.73 -4.15
C LEU A 247 7.70 -9.93 -4.93
N ALA A 248 8.98 -9.90 -5.30
CA ALA A 248 9.63 -11.04 -5.95
C ALA A 248 9.57 -12.29 -5.07
N SER A 249 9.99 -12.18 -3.81
CA SER A 249 9.97 -13.31 -2.87
C SER A 249 8.57 -13.89 -2.63
N ARG A 250 7.50 -13.07 -2.72
CA ARG A 250 6.11 -13.54 -2.56
C ARG A 250 5.55 -14.24 -3.79
N LEU A 251 6.11 -13.94 -4.98
CA LEU A 251 5.60 -14.43 -6.27
C LEU A 251 6.48 -15.53 -6.88
N GLU A 252 7.73 -15.67 -6.44
CA GLU A 252 8.70 -16.57 -7.10
C GLU A 252 8.39 -18.06 -6.97
N ASP A 253 7.50 -18.44 -6.04
CA ASP A 253 6.99 -19.80 -5.88
C ASP A 253 5.87 -20.14 -6.87
N THR A 254 5.12 -19.13 -7.33
CA THR A 254 3.90 -19.30 -8.13
C THR A 254 4.01 -18.73 -9.55
N ASN A 255 5.01 -17.89 -9.80
CA ASN A 255 5.16 -17.13 -11.05
C ASN A 255 6.61 -17.15 -11.54
N ASN A 256 6.79 -16.96 -12.84
CA ASN A 256 8.10 -16.73 -13.45
C ASN A 256 8.48 -15.25 -13.26
N VAL A 257 9.28 -14.97 -12.22
CA VAL A 257 9.66 -13.60 -11.87
C VAL A 257 11.01 -13.23 -12.48
N LYS A 258 11.05 -12.08 -13.17
CA LYS A 258 12.27 -11.36 -13.54
C LYS A 258 12.36 -10.06 -12.77
N LEU A 259 13.48 -9.77 -12.14
CA LEU A 259 13.70 -8.51 -11.41
C LEU A 259 14.83 -7.71 -12.05
N ILE A 260 14.55 -6.48 -12.46
CA ILE A 260 15.53 -5.54 -13.04
C ILE A 260 16.02 -4.58 -11.95
N GLU A 261 17.32 -4.57 -11.67
CA GLU A 261 17.95 -3.68 -10.68
C GLU A 261 19.17 -2.95 -11.25
N LYS A 262 19.18 -1.63 -11.10
CA LYS A 262 20.21 -0.74 -11.67
C LYS A 262 21.54 -0.84 -10.93
N SER A 263 21.51 -0.94 -9.60
CA SER A 263 22.69 -1.03 -8.76
C SER A 263 23.26 -2.43 -8.79
N THR A 264 24.47 -2.58 -9.33
CA THR A 264 25.21 -3.85 -9.33
C THR A 264 25.35 -4.45 -7.94
N ALA A 265 25.61 -3.63 -6.92
CA ALA A 265 25.76 -4.11 -5.54
C ALA A 265 24.44 -4.67 -5.00
N ARG A 266 23.32 -4.00 -5.28
CA ARG A 266 22.00 -4.45 -4.86
C ARG A 266 21.56 -5.70 -5.62
N ALA A 267 21.76 -5.74 -6.94
CA ALA A 267 21.45 -6.89 -7.78
C ALA A 267 22.13 -8.17 -7.29
N LYS A 268 23.40 -8.09 -6.87
CA LYS A 268 24.11 -9.25 -6.27
C LYS A 268 23.43 -9.76 -5.00
N ILE A 269 23.06 -8.86 -4.09
CA ILE A 269 22.35 -9.24 -2.85
C ILE A 269 21.03 -9.91 -3.19
N LEU A 270 20.27 -9.37 -4.15
CA LEU A 270 18.99 -9.92 -4.57
C LEU A 270 19.16 -11.33 -5.17
N ALA A 271 20.15 -11.52 -6.03
CA ALA A 271 20.46 -12.82 -6.64
C ALA A 271 20.91 -13.89 -5.63
N GLU A 272 21.47 -13.46 -4.48
CA GLU A 272 21.80 -14.35 -3.37
C GLU A 272 20.61 -14.62 -2.42
N THR A 273 19.61 -13.72 -2.41
CA THR A 273 18.47 -13.79 -1.48
C THR A 273 17.27 -14.52 -2.09
N LEU A 274 17.00 -14.30 -3.37
CA LEU A 274 15.87 -14.87 -4.10
C LEU A 274 16.26 -16.23 -4.68
N GLU A 275 15.37 -17.21 -4.57
CA GLU A 275 15.69 -18.60 -4.91
C GLU A 275 15.51 -18.91 -6.39
N THR A 276 14.41 -18.45 -6.99
CA THR A 276 14.01 -18.78 -8.36
C THR A 276 13.92 -17.54 -9.25
N THR A 277 13.84 -16.35 -8.67
CA THR A 277 13.77 -15.09 -9.42
C THR A 277 15.02 -14.83 -10.25
N ILE A 278 14.85 -14.52 -11.54
CA ILE A 278 15.96 -14.09 -12.41
C ILE A 278 16.27 -12.62 -12.13
N VAL A 279 17.44 -12.33 -11.57
CA VAL A 279 17.88 -10.96 -11.30
C VAL A 279 18.75 -10.42 -12.44
N LEU A 280 18.26 -9.37 -13.08
CA LEU A 280 18.89 -8.68 -14.20
C LEU A 280 19.50 -7.37 -13.73
N LYS A 281 20.80 -7.18 -13.99
CA LYS A 281 21.45 -5.88 -13.78
C LYS A 281 21.13 -5.01 -14.99
N GLY A 282 20.43 -3.90 -14.79
CA GLY A 282 20.02 -3.03 -15.89
C GLY A 282 19.19 -1.82 -15.47
N ASP A 283 18.97 -0.90 -16.40
CA ASP A 283 18.02 0.20 -16.20
C ASP A 283 16.64 -0.22 -16.71
N SER A 284 15.59 -0.02 -15.92
CA SER A 284 14.22 -0.40 -16.32
C SER A 284 13.68 0.45 -17.46
N SER A 285 14.29 1.60 -17.72
CA SER A 285 13.96 2.47 -18.84
C SER A 285 14.76 2.16 -20.12
N ASP A 286 15.63 1.14 -20.12
CA ASP A 286 16.45 0.78 -21.27
C ASP A 286 15.70 -0.14 -22.25
N ASP A 287 15.13 0.46 -23.30
CA ASP A 287 14.39 -0.24 -24.36
C ASP A 287 15.14 -1.43 -24.99
N VAL A 288 16.48 -1.38 -25.07
CA VAL A 288 17.27 -2.49 -25.61
C VAL A 288 17.21 -3.69 -24.67
N LEU A 289 17.42 -3.46 -23.37
CA LEU A 289 17.31 -4.50 -22.35
C LEU A 289 15.91 -5.09 -22.30
N LEU A 290 14.87 -4.24 -22.33
CA LEU A 290 13.48 -4.70 -22.28
C LEU A 290 13.13 -5.60 -23.48
N LYS A 291 13.66 -5.28 -24.67
CA LYS A 291 13.49 -6.10 -25.88
C LYS A 291 14.27 -7.40 -25.82
N GLU A 292 15.53 -7.37 -25.39
CA GLU A 292 16.36 -8.58 -25.24
C GLU A 292 15.73 -9.58 -24.27
N GLU A 293 15.06 -9.08 -23.23
CA GLU A 293 14.37 -9.89 -22.22
C GLU A 293 12.96 -10.31 -22.61
N ASN A 294 12.52 -9.99 -23.83
CA ASN A 294 11.19 -10.27 -24.38
C ASN A 294 10.07 -9.78 -23.46
N ILE A 295 10.16 -8.53 -22.98
CA ILE A 295 9.15 -7.98 -22.06
C ILE A 295 7.75 -7.97 -22.66
N ASP A 296 7.62 -7.85 -23.98
CA ASP A 296 6.35 -7.91 -24.71
C ASP A 296 5.55 -9.21 -24.47
N ASN A 297 6.20 -10.30 -24.06
CA ASN A 297 5.57 -11.59 -23.76
C ASN A 297 5.28 -11.79 -22.26
N ASN A 298 5.46 -10.75 -21.42
CA ASN A 298 5.15 -10.83 -20.00
C ASN A 298 3.74 -10.32 -19.74
N ASP A 299 3.09 -10.94 -18.75
CA ASP A 299 1.69 -10.67 -18.45
C ASP A 299 1.54 -9.40 -17.60
N VAL A 300 2.51 -9.17 -16.70
CA VAL A 300 2.52 -8.02 -15.78
C VAL A 300 3.91 -7.41 -15.68
N PHE A 301 3.98 -6.09 -15.78
CA PHE A 301 5.17 -5.30 -15.47
C PHE A 301 4.88 -4.39 -14.27
N VAL A 302 5.69 -4.50 -13.21
CA VAL A 302 5.53 -3.75 -11.96
C VAL A 302 6.74 -2.83 -11.74
N ALA A 303 6.54 -1.52 -11.86
CA ALA A 303 7.55 -0.53 -11.53
C ALA A 303 7.50 -0.16 -10.04
N THR A 304 8.53 -0.54 -9.28
CA THR A 304 8.67 -0.28 -7.84
C THR A 304 9.91 0.56 -7.50
N THR A 305 10.40 1.32 -8.49
CA THR A 305 11.53 2.22 -8.31
C THR A 305 11.16 3.42 -7.42
N ASN A 306 12.17 4.12 -6.89
CA ASN A 306 11.94 5.34 -6.11
C ASN A 306 11.73 6.60 -6.98
N SER A 307 11.68 6.46 -8.31
CA SER A 307 11.54 7.56 -9.26
C SER A 307 10.21 7.43 -9.98
N GLU A 308 9.37 8.47 -9.90
CA GLU A 308 8.09 8.53 -10.63
C GLU A 308 8.28 8.62 -12.16
N GLU A 309 9.48 9.00 -12.63
CA GLU A 309 9.80 9.16 -14.07
C GLU A 309 10.42 7.91 -14.72
N ALA A 310 10.73 6.85 -13.95
CA ALA A 310 11.57 5.72 -14.39
C ALA A 310 10.79 4.42 -14.63
#